data_AF-A0A1Y2T785-F1
#
_entry.id   AF-A0A1Y2T785-F1
#
_cell.length_a   1.000
_cell.length_b   1.000
_cell.length_c   1.000
_cell.angle_alpha   90.00
_cell.angle_beta   90.00
_cell.angle_gamma   90.00
#
_symmetry.space_group_name_H-M   'P 1'
#
loop_
_entity.id
_entity.type
_entity.pdbx_description
1 polymer ?
#
loop_
_entity_poly.entity_id
_entity_poly.type
_entity_poly.pdbx_seq_one_letter_code
_entity_poly.pdbx_strand_id
1 'polypeptide(L)'
;MKLFAAAADAVGRRTLEGDWAGRTTAQLLEILTQQYPNLARLAPVLSVAVNREYAPADRVLADGDEVALIPPVSGGADDPEPPLFAITTEPLSADEIAARVTNPHSGATLVFVGTVREWTRGRRTVYLEYEAYPEMAVAQMEQIGREIAERWPGARTAIVHRVGRL
;
A
#
# COMPACT_ATOMS: atom_id res chain seq x y z
N MET A 1 -3.53 15.69 16.90
CA MET A 1 -2.94 14.60 16.09
C MET A 1 -3.40 14.68 14.64
N LYS A 2 -2.51 14.39 13.68
CA LYS A 2 -2.78 14.34 12.24
C LYS A 2 -2.85 12.89 11.74
N LEU A 3 -3.74 12.63 10.79
CA LEU A 3 -3.94 11.33 10.17
C LEU A 3 -3.70 11.44 8.67
N PHE A 4 -3.04 10.43 8.08
CA PHE A 4 -2.65 10.43 6.67
C PHE A 4 -3.18 9.19 5.95
N ALA A 5 -3.45 9.34 4.64
CA ALA A 5 -3.89 8.29 3.72
C ALA A 5 -4.84 7.25 4.36
N ALA A 6 -4.51 5.96 4.29
CA ALA A 6 -5.34 4.87 4.80
C ALA A 6 -5.73 5.03 6.28
N ALA A 7 -4.90 5.66 7.12
CA ALA A 7 -5.27 5.94 8.52
C ALA A 7 -6.35 7.02 8.62
N ALA A 8 -6.30 8.05 7.77
CA ALA A 8 -7.34 9.08 7.70
C ALA A 8 -8.66 8.50 7.16
N ASP A 9 -8.58 7.61 6.16
CA ASP A 9 -9.75 6.95 5.58
C ASP A 9 -10.40 5.97 6.58
N ALA A 10 -9.60 5.20 7.32
CA ALA A 10 -10.07 4.27 8.35
C ALA A 10 -10.81 4.97 9.50
N VAL A 11 -10.37 6.18 9.86
CA VAL A 11 -10.97 7.01 10.92
C VAL A 11 -12.08 7.93 10.38
N GLY A 12 -12.09 8.21 9.07
CA GLY A 12 -13.01 9.15 8.41
C GLY A 12 -12.71 10.63 8.72
N ARG A 13 -11.54 10.93 9.30
CA ARG A 13 -11.11 12.29 9.67
C ARG A 13 -9.61 12.44 9.44
N ARG A 14 -9.16 13.67 9.20
CA ARG A 14 -7.73 13.98 8.99
C ARG A 14 -7.02 14.52 10.24
N THR A 15 -7.79 14.94 11.23
CA THR A 15 -7.30 15.44 12.50
C THR A 15 -8.14 14.87 13.63
N LEU A 16 -7.46 14.55 14.73
CA LEU A 16 -8.07 14.23 16.00
C LEU A 16 -7.49 15.16 17.06
N GLU A 17 -8.33 15.55 18.00
CA GLU A 17 -7.97 16.28 19.21
C GLU A 17 -8.23 15.36 20.41
N GLY A 18 -7.34 15.42 21.39
CA GLY A 18 -7.41 14.57 22.56
C GLY A 18 -6.24 14.83 23.50
N ASP A 19 -6.43 14.46 24.77
CA ASP A 19 -5.38 14.47 25.77
C ASP A 19 -4.71 13.10 25.82
N TRP A 20 -3.51 13.05 25.25
CA TRP A 20 -2.66 11.86 25.21
C TRP A 20 -1.39 12.03 26.05
N ALA A 21 -1.26 13.14 26.79
CA ALA A 21 -0.09 13.38 27.61
C ALA A 21 0.08 12.26 28.65
N GLY A 22 1.33 11.87 28.89
CA GLY A 22 1.69 10.79 29.81
C GLY A 22 1.46 9.36 29.29
N ARG A 23 0.92 9.19 28.07
CA ARG A 23 0.80 7.88 27.41
C ARG A 23 1.98 7.63 26.49
N THR A 24 2.32 6.36 26.28
CA THR A 24 3.26 6.00 25.21
C THR A 24 2.58 6.01 23.84
N THR A 25 3.37 6.11 22.77
CA THR A 25 2.89 5.98 21.39
C THR A 25 2.20 4.63 21.15
N ALA A 26 2.67 3.53 21.76
CA ALA A 26 2.00 2.24 21.73
C ALA A 26 0.61 2.28 22.39
N GLN A 27 0.52 2.85 23.60
CA GLN A 27 -0.74 3.00 24.31
C GLN A 27 -1.72 3.88 23.53
N LEU A 28 -1.22 4.94 22.88
CA LEU A 28 -2.03 5.75 21.98
C LEU A 28 -2.61 4.91 20.83
N LEU A 29 -1.78 4.08 20.17
CA LEU A 29 -2.24 3.23 19.07
C LEU A 29 -3.27 2.19 19.53
N GLU A 30 -3.08 1.59 20.71
CA GLU A 30 -4.06 0.69 21.32
C GLU A 30 -5.40 1.38 21.59
N ILE A 31 -5.38 2.59 22.16
CA ILE A 31 -6.60 3.37 22.41
C ILE A 31 -7.32 3.67 21.10
N LEU A 32 -6.58 4.09 20.07
CA LEU A 32 -7.17 4.44 18.78
C LEU A 32 -7.72 3.22 18.05
N THR A 33 -7.09 2.06 18.14
CA THR A 33 -7.60 0.84 17.50
C THR A 33 -8.84 0.29 18.20
N GLN A 34 -8.97 0.48 19.51
CA GLN A 34 -10.20 0.19 20.25
C GLN A 34 -11.34 1.16 19.87
N GLN A 35 -11.05 2.44 19.69
CA GLN A 35 -12.04 3.45 19.31
C GLN A 35 -12.44 3.38 17.83
N TYR A 36 -11.50 3.01 16.96
CA TYR A 36 -11.67 2.91 15.52
C TYR A 36 -11.27 1.51 15.04
N PRO A 37 -12.20 0.52 15.08
CA PRO A 37 -11.89 -0.85 14.72
C PRO A 37 -11.33 -1.04 13.30
N ASN A 38 -11.67 -0.15 12.37
CA ASN A 38 -11.12 -0.16 11.01
C ASN A 38 -9.62 0.16 10.97
N LEU A 39 -9.10 0.89 11.97
CA LEU A 39 -7.68 1.20 12.12
C LEU A 39 -6.87 -0.02 12.58
N ALA A 40 -7.50 -0.97 13.28
CA ALA A 40 -6.84 -2.18 13.80
C ALA A 40 -6.17 -3.01 12.70
N ARG A 41 -6.72 -3.01 11.48
CA ARG A 41 -6.13 -3.71 10.32
C ARG A 41 -4.82 -3.08 9.85
N LEU A 42 -4.65 -1.77 10.09
CA LEU A 42 -3.46 -1.01 9.72
C LEU A 42 -2.44 -0.92 10.85
N ALA A 43 -2.83 -1.20 12.09
CA ALA A 43 -1.98 -1.07 13.27
C ALA A 43 -0.59 -1.71 13.14
N PRO A 44 -0.42 -2.92 12.55
CA PRO A 44 0.90 -3.54 12.41
C PRO A 44 1.87 -2.80 11.48
N VAL A 45 1.35 -1.96 10.58
CA VAL A 45 2.13 -1.22 9.57
C VAL A 45 2.11 0.29 9.81
N LEU A 46 1.43 0.76 10.85
CA LEU A 46 1.35 2.19 11.16
C LEU A 46 2.55 2.64 11.98
N SER A 47 3.22 3.66 11.49
CA SER A 47 4.24 4.40 12.23
C SER A 47 3.64 5.60 12.96
N VAL A 48 4.18 5.93 14.13
CA VAL A 48 3.82 7.14 14.88
C VAL A 48 4.96 8.14 14.75
N ALA A 49 4.65 9.38 14.38
CA ALA A 49 5.59 10.49 14.49
C ALA A 49 5.15 11.48 15.56
N VAL A 50 6.11 12.04 16.29
CA VAL A 50 5.93 13.05 17.33
C VAL A 50 6.83 14.22 16.98
N ASN A 51 6.28 15.43 16.90
CA ASN A 51 7.00 16.65 16.54
C ASN A 51 7.82 16.52 15.24
N ARG A 52 7.22 15.86 14.23
CA ARG A 52 7.77 15.62 12.88
C ARG A 52 8.92 14.61 12.81
N GLU A 53 9.14 13.84 13.86
CA GLU A 53 10.12 12.74 13.89
C GLU A 53 9.44 11.42 14.22
N TYR A 54 9.89 10.31 13.61
CA TYR A 54 9.38 8.98 13.95
C TYR A 54 9.71 8.65 15.41
N ALA A 55 8.72 8.13 16.12
CA ALA A 55 8.82 7.86 17.54
C ALA A 55 8.75 6.34 17.79
N PRO A 56 9.64 5.79 18.64
CA PRO A 56 9.54 4.40 19.06
C PRO A 56 8.27 4.19 19.90
N ALA A 57 7.85 2.92 20.02
CA ALA A 57 6.62 2.49 20.69
C ALA A 57 6.52 2.88 22.18
N ASP A 58 7.67 3.10 22.84
CA ASP A 58 7.80 3.45 24.26
C ASP A 58 7.94 4.95 24.52
N ARG A 59 7.97 5.79 23.47
CA ARG A 59 8.04 7.25 23.62
C ARG A 59 6.80 7.77 24.34
N VAL A 60 7.01 8.38 25.50
CA VAL A 60 5.95 9.06 26.28
C VAL A 60 5.62 10.42 25.66
N LEU A 61 4.34 10.70 25.44
CA LEU A 61 3.84 11.95 24.87
C LEU A 61 3.77 13.06 25.93
N ALA A 62 4.20 14.26 25.58
CA ALA A 62 4.06 15.46 26.38
C ALA A 62 2.83 16.28 25.97
N ASP A 63 2.41 17.19 26.87
CA ASP A 63 1.38 18.16 26.52
C ASP A 63 1.87 19.08 25.40
N GLY A 64 1.00 19.34 24.42
CA GLY A 64 1.33 20.12 23.22
C GLY A 64 2.08 19.37 22.11
N ASP A 65 2.40 18.07 22.28
CA ASP A 65 3.08 17.30 21.23
C ASP A 65 2.24 17.18 19.95
N GLU A 66 2.87 17.45 18.80
CA GLU A 66 2.28 17.22 17.49
C GLU A 66 2.44 15.75 17.09
N VAL A 67 1.40 14.95 17.28
CA VAL A 67 1.41 13.53 16.88
C VAL A 67 0.85 13.33 15.47
N ALA A 68 1.43 12.41 14.69
CA ALA A 68 0.93 11.97 13.40
C ALA A 68 0.90 10.44 13.31
N LEU A 69 -0.18 9.87 12.77
CA LEU A 69 -0.21 8.48 12.32
C LEU A 69 0.15 8.42 10.84
N ILE A 70 1.27 7.77 10.57
CA ILE A 70 1.85 7.65 9.25
C ILE A 70 1.68 6.19 8.81
N PRO A 71 0.75 5.90 7.88
CA PRO A 71 0.77 4.61 7.19
C PRO A 71 2.11 4.46 6.45
N PRO A 72 2.48 3.24 6.02
CA PRO A 72 3.72 3.01 5.31
C PRO A 72 3.88 4.06 4.20
N VAL A 73 4.89 4.91 4.33
CA VAL A 73 5.27 5.83 3.26
C VAL A 73 5.93 4.97 2.20
N SER A 74 5.63 5.21 0.93
CA SER A 74 6.21 4.50 -0.22
C SER A 74 7.74 4.67 -0.39
N GLY A 75 8.46 5.02 0.69
CA GLY A 75 9.92 5.01 0.76
C GLY A 75 10.42 4.93 2.20
N GLY A 76 10.75 3.73 2.69
CA GLY A 76 11.36 3.56 4.01
C GLY A 76 11.50 2.12 4.52
N ALA A 77 12.44 1.37 3.93
CA ALA A 77 13.28 0.25 4.43
C ALA A 77 12.76 -0.91 5.31
N ASP A 78 11.62 -0.84 6.02
CA ASP A 78 11.23 -1.90 6.99
C ASP A 78 9.83 -2.49 6.75
N ASP A 79 9.11 -2.05 5.72
CA ASP A 79 7.93 -2.78 5.24
C ASP A 79 8.37 -4.01 4.45
N PRO A 80 7.67 -5.15 4.56
CA PRO A 80 7.84 -6.22 3.58
C PRO A 80 7.59 -5.62 2.19
N GLU A 81 8.60 -5.71 1.30
CA GLU A 81 8.45 -5.21 -0.06
C GLU A 81 7.15 -5.75 -0.65
N PRO A 82 6.29 -4.90 -1.23
CA PRO A 82 5.04 -5.36 -1.79
C PRO A 82 5.33 -6.43 -2.86
N PRO A 83 4.50 -7.48 -2.95
CA PRO A 83 4.80 -8.63 -3.80
C PRO A 83 4.95 -8.18 -5.26
N LEU A 84 5.90 -8.80 -5.96
CA LEU A 84 6.10 -8.56 -7.39
C LEU A 84 4.92 -9.10 -8.21
N PHE A 85 4.25 -10.15 -7.75
CA PHE A 85 3.12 -10.80 -8.43
C PHE A 85 1.89 -10.78 -7.54
N ALA A 86 0.78 -10.20 -8.01
CA ALA A 86 -0.42 -10.08 -7.19
C ALA A 86 -1.73 -9.96 -7.99
N ILE A 87 -2.81 -10.47 -7.37
CA ILE A 87 -4.19 -10.18 -7.73
C ILE A 87 -4.77 -9.23 -6.66
N THR A 88 -5.47 -8.18 -7.06
CA THR A 88 -6.07 -7.21 -6.14
C THR A 88 -7.44 -6.73 -6.63
N THR A 89 -8.29 -6.26 -5.72
CA THR A 89 -9.53 -5.53 -6.05
C THR A 89 -9.31 -4.02 -6.14
N GLU A 90 -8.18 -3.53 -5.60
CA GLU A 90 -7.85 -2.12 -5.50
C GLU A 90 -7.41 -1.53 -6.84
N PRO A 91 -7.60 -0.22 -7.08
CA PRO A 91 -7.04 0.48 -8.23
C PRO A 91 -5.52 0.29 -8.33
N LEU A 92 -5.01 0.16 -9.56
CA LEU A 92 -3.59 -0.01 -9.82
C LEU A 92 -2.90 1.34 -10.01
N SER A 93 -1.73 1.51 -9.39
CA SER A 93 -0.82 2.62 -9.64
C SER A 93 0.38 2.14 -10.46
N ALA A 94 0.54 2.69 -11.66
CA ALA A 94 1.67 2.36 -12.53
C ALA A 94 3.01 2.71 -11.89
N ASP A 95 3.07 3.86 -11.19
CA ASP A 95 4.29 4.35 -10.54
C ASP A 95 4.71 3.46 -9.37
N GLU A 96 3.75 3.03 -8.53
CA GLU A 96 4.03 2.13 -7.41
C GLU A 96 4.53 0.78 -7.88
N ILE A 97 4.00 0.25 -8.99
CA ILE A 97 4.42 -1.04 -9.55
C ILE A 97 5.80 -0.90 -10.21
N ALA A 98 6.05 0.20 -10.93
CA ALA A 98 7.35 0.49 -11.54
C ALA A 98 8.47 0.64 -10.49
N ALA A 99 8.16 1.22 -9.34
CA ALA A 99 9.09 1.34 -8.22
C ALA A 99 9.59 -0.03 -7.72
N ARG A 100 8.75 -1.08 -7.74
CA ARG A 100 9.12 -2.44 -7.28
C ARG A 100 10.22 -3.09 -8.11
N VAL A 101 10.37 -2.71 -9.37
CA VAL A 101 11.35 -3.29 -10.29
C VAL A 101 12.57 -2.39 -10.52
N THR A 102 12.47 -1.12 -10.15
CA THR A 102 13.54 -0.13 -10.31
C THR A 102 14.69 -0.47 -9.37
N ASN A 103 15.92 -0.43 -9.89
CA ASN A 103 17.12 -0.71 -9.11
C ASN A 103 18.35 0.01 -9.73
N PRO A 104 19.42 0.24 -8.97
CA PRO A 104 20.62 0.93 -9.46
C PRO A 104 21.35 0.24 -10.62
N HIS A 105 21.10 -1.04 -10.86
CA HIS A 105 21.71 -1.81 -11.95
C HIS A 105 20.90 -1.78 -13.25
N SER A 106 19.71 -1.17 -13.24
CA SER A 106 18.79 -1.10 -14.37
C SER A 106 18.63 0.34 -14.85
N GLY A 107 19.07 0.64 -16.07
CA GLY A 107 19.00 1.98 -16.65
C GLY A 107 17.62 2.38 -17.20
N ALA A 108 16.67 1.46 -17.25
CA ALA A 108 15.32 1.71 -17.75
C ALA A 108 14.29 0.79 -17.08
N THR A 109 13.08 1.30 -16.95
CA THR A 109 11.88 0.55 -16.54
C THR A 109 10.83 0.70 -17.63
N LEU A 110 10.25 -0.41 -18.09
CA LEU A 110 9.17 -0.42 -19.07
C LEU A 110 7.88 -0.85 -18.38
N VAL A 111 6.81 -0.07 -18.59
CA VAL A 111 5.50 -0.34 -18.01
C VAL A 111 4.48 -0.58 -19.12
N PHE A 112 3.71 -1.65 -18.98
CA PHE A 112 2.53 -1.92 -19.80
C PHE A 112 1.27 -1.78 -18.95
N VAL A 113 0.31 -0.97 -19.39
CA VAL A 113 -0.96 -0.75 -18.70
C VAL A 113 -2.12 -1.17 -19.60
N GLY A 114 -2.85 -2.20 -19.18
CA GLY A 114 -4.10 -2.60 -19.82
C GLY A 114 -5.26 -1.74 -19.32
N THR A 115 -6.00 -1.09 -20.22
CA THR A 115 -7.16 -0.26 -19.89
C THR A 115 -8.44 -0.82 -20.49
N VAL A 116 -9.57 -0.59 -19.81
CA VAL A 116 -10.89 -0.96 -20.33
C VAL A 116 -11.25 -0.03 -21.49
N ARG A 117 -11.56 -0.60 -22.65
CA ARG A 117 -12.02 0.16 -23.82
C ARG A 117 -13.52 0.40 -23.73
N GLU A 118 -13.95 1.64 -23.90
CA GLU A 118 -15.37 2.00 -23.90
C GLU A 118 -16.11 1.39 -25.11
N TRP A 119 -15.47 1.27 -26.27
CA TRP A 119 -16.12 0.82 -27.50
C TRP A 119 -15.41 -0.36 -28.15
N THR A 120 -16.15 -1.44 -28.40
CA THR A 120 -15.66 -2.63 -29.11
C THR A 120 -16.72 -3.15 -30.08
N ARG A 121 -16.41 -3.21 -31.38
CA ARG A 121 -17.31 -3.71 -32.45
C ARG A 121 -18.72 -3.07 -32.40
N GLY A 122 -18.77 -1.75 -32.19
CA GLY A 122 -20.02 -0.99 -32.13
C GLY A 122 -20.83 -1.13 -30.83
N ARG A 123 -20.33 -1.89 -29.84
CA ARG A 123 -20.95 -2.03 -28.52
C ARG A 123 -20.21 -1.18 -27.49
N ARG A 124 -20.97 -0.51 -26.63
CA ARG A 124 -20.46 0.28 -25.51
C ARG A 124 -20.32 -0.60 -24.27
N THR A 125 -19.12 -0.65 -23.71
CA THR A 125 -18.82 -1.30 -22.44
C THR A 125 -19.13 -0.34 -21.30
N VAL A 126 -20.06 -0.71 -20.41
CA VAL A 126 -20.39 0.09 -19.21
C VAL A 126 -19.47 -0.28 -18.04
N TYR A 127 -19.12 -1.56 -17.93
CA TYR A 127 -18.11 -2.09 -17.01
C TYR A 127 -17.64 -3.45 -17.52
N LEU A 128 -16.49 -3.90 -17.02
CA LEU A 128 -16.05 -5.29 -17.10
C LEU A 128 -16.01 -5.90 -15.70
N GLU A 129 -16.38 -7.17 -15.60
CA GLU A 129 -16.21 -7.96 -14.40
C GLU A 129 -15.10 -8.96 -14.65
N TYR A 130 -14.00 -8.81 -13.91
CA TYR A 130 -12.86 -9.69 -13.97
C TYR A 130 -12.90 -10.66 -12.79
N GLU A 131 -12.85 -11.95 -13.08
CA GLU A 131 -12.72 -13.01 -12.09
C GLU A 131 -11.40 -13.76 -12.32
N ALA A 132 -10.78 -14.21 -11.23
CA ALA A 132 -9.59 -15.05 -11.28
C ALA A 132 -9.63 -16.06 -10.14
N TYR A 133 -8.96 -17.20 -10.33
CA TYR A 133 -8.54 -18.06 -9.23
C TYR A 133 -7.18 -17.54 -8.73
N PRO A 134 -7.11 -16.77 -7.63
CA PRO A 134 -5.94 -15.93 -7.34
C PRO A 134 -4.65 -16.73 -7.18
N GLU A 135 -4.69 -17.85 -6.49
CA GLU A 135 -3.54 -18.72 -6.23
C GLU A 135 -2.94 -19.26 -7.53
N MET A 136 -3.79 -19.74 -8.45
CA MET A 136 -3.36 -20.21 -9.76
C MET A 136 -2.84 -19.06 -10.62
N ALA A 137 -3.51 -17.91 -10.61
CA ALA A 137 -3.11 -16.74 -11.39
C ALA A 137 -1.74 -16.22 -10.96
N VAL A 138 -1.50 -16.10 -9.64
CA VAL A 138 -0.20 -15.69 -9.09
C VAL A 138 0.88 -16.69 -9.47
N ALA A 139 0.63 -17.99 -9.34
CA ALA A 139 1.60 -19.02 -9.73
C ALA A 139 2.00 -18.94 -11.23
N GLN A 140 1.04 -18.62 -12.12
CA GLN A 140 1.34 -18.39 -13.54
C GLN A 140 2.15 -17.10 -13.76
N MET A 141 1.84 -16.03 -13.03
CA MET A 141 2.62 -14.78 -13.10
C MET A 141 4.06 -14.97 -12.63
N GLU A 142 4.26 -15.72 -11.54
CA GLU A 142 5.58 -16.10 -11.05
C GLU A 142 6.35 -16.94 -12.07
N GLN A 143 5.68 -17.88 -12.74
CA GLN A 143 6.28 -18.68 -13.80
C GLN A 143 6.77 -17.78 -14.96
N ILE A 144 5.97 -16.82 -15.41
CA ILE A 144 6.37 -15.84 -16.43
C ILE A 144 7.57 -15.02 -15.94
N GLY A 145 7.57 -14.59 -14.67
CA GLY A 145 8.69 -13.89 -14.06
C GLY A 145 9.99 -14.70 -14.07
N ARG A 146 9.92 -16.01 -13.77
CA ARG A 146 11.07 -16.93 -13.87
C ARG A 146 11.57 -17.05 -15.30
N GLU A 147 10.69 -17.28 -16.26
CA GLU A 147 11.05 -17.40 -17.68
C GLU A 147 11.74 -16.12 -18.20
N ILE A 148 11.28 -14.94 -17.74
CA ILE A 148 11.92 -13.66 -18.07
C ILE A 148 13.31 -13.59 -17.45
N ALA A 149 13.47 -13.93 -16.17
CA ALA A 149 14.77 -13.90 -15.50
C ALA A 149 15.79 -14.87 -16.12
N GLU A 150 15.32 -16.05 -16.56
CA GLU A 150 16.15 -17.03 -17.27
C GLU A 150 16.59 -16.53 -18.65
N ARG A 151 15.67 -15.91 -19.40
CA ARG A 151 15.94 -15.43 -20.77
C ARG A 151 16.71 -14.11 -20.80
N TRP A 152 16.52 -13.25 -19.81
CA TRP A 152 17.16 -11.94 -19.67
C TRP A 152 17.73 -11.77 -18.25
N PRO A 153 18.95 -12.28 -18.01
CA PRO A 153 19.60 -12.15 -16.70
C PRO A 153 19.69 -10.70 -16.22
N GLY A 154 19.28 -10.46 -14.98
CA GLY A 154 19.24 -9.14 -14.36
C GLY A 154 17.93 -8.36 -14.58
N ALA A 155 17.00 -8.87 -15.41
CA ALA A 155 15.67 -8.30 -15.50
C ALA A 155 14.87 -8.56 -14.22
N ARG A 156 14.26 -7.51 -13.66
CA ARG A 156 13.29 -7.60 -12.56
C ARG A 156 11.89 -7.37 -13.11
N THR A 157 10.93 -8.20 -12.72
CA THR A 157 9.56 -8.18 -13.25
C THR A 157 8.54 -8.11 -12.14
N ALA A 158 7.50 -7.31 -12.35
CA ALA A 158 6.31 -7.27 -11.51
C ALA A 158 5.06 -7.35 -12.40
N ILE A 159 4.05 -8.11 -11.97
CA ILE A 159 2.77 -8.27 -12.66
C ILE A 159 1.66 -8.17 -11.61
N VAL A 160 0.83 -7.14 -11.72
CA VAL A 160 -0.33 -6.97 -10.84
C VAL A 160 -1.58 -6.87 -11.70
N HIS A 161 -2.60 -7.66 -11.36
CA HIS A 161 -3.87 -7.64 -12.06
C HIS A 161 -5.01 -7.27 -11.12
N ARG A 162 -5.89 -6.39 -11.60
CA ARG A 162 -7.09 -5.98 -10.87
C ARG A 162 -8.28 -6.84 -11.27
N VAL A 163 -8.97 -7.38 -10.28
CA VAL A 163 -10.21 -8.15 -10.42
C VAL A 163 -11.40 -7.38 -9.84
N GLY A 164 -12.61 -7.87 -10.08
CA GLY A 164 -13.86 -7.21 -9.74
C GLY A 164 -14.36 -6.33 -10.87
N ARG A 165 -15.17 -5.32 -10.52
CA ARG A 165 -15.83 -4.43 -11.48
C ARG A 165 -14.92 -3.23 -11.83
N LEU A 166 -14.62 -3.07 -13.11
CA LEU A 166 -13.82 -1.98 -13.69
C LEU A 166 -14.63 -1.16 -14.70
#